data_AF-A0A1H4EUS2-F1
#
_entry.id   AF-A0A1H4EUS2-F1
#
_cell.length_a   1.000
_cell.length_b   1.000
_cell.length_c   1.000
_cell.angle_alpha   90.00
_cell.angle_beta   90.00
_cell.angle_gamma   90.00
#
_symmetry.space_group_name_H-M   'P 1'
#
loop_
_entity.id
_entity.type
_entity.pdbx_description
1 polymer ?
#
loop_
_entity_poly.entity_id
_entity_poly.type
_entity_poly.pdbx_seq_one_letter_code
_entity_poly.pdbx_strand_id
1 'polypeptide(L)'
;MSRYLDYYFMTYKENYKDYKLPLKRYYYDDLLSENFYGTFKEICERVKGSEDRGYFRFAGLSQNTIKGSEKYDFFNVHGRAKGGCYFDLDELMNRYLNKVMDVYMYGNPLIYRIDPYNFYHFIFTYAYQTAFINRLLSNDAAEFDNAIDKLQIKYKKIQKISNLDEVKGKKGIYILILKKYKVCYVGQTTNDFRRRIMEHWSADRAFDIQGIDTFKVGDTSDILIYECPVSKLNDMEQKIIASLPAQFTLNWVKGGEFTIQKETLFPFKEGGMEDILINDIKTAAGLLSYAEKKFGASI
;
A
#
# COMPACT_ATOMS: atom_id res chain seq x y z
N MET A 1 24.12 -19.57 -9.48
CA MET A 1 24.69 -18.27 -9.08
C MET A 1 23.64 -17.56 -8.24
N SER A 2 23.85 -17.48 -6.92
CA SER A 2 23.01 -16.67 -6.04
C SER A 2 23.16 -15.19 -6.42
N ARG A 3 22.02 -14.50 -6.53
CA ARG A 3 21.93 -13.11 -6.98
C ARG A 3 21.63 -12.23 -5.78
N TYR A 4 22.45 -11.20 -5.56
CA TYR A 4 22.41 -10.34 -4.39
C TYR A 4 22.14 -8.90 -4.80
N LEU A 5 21.34 -8.19 -4.01
CA LEU A 5 21.20 -6.74 -4.01
C LEU A 5 21.95 -6.20 -2.81
N ASP A 6 22.86 -5.33 -3.15
CA ASP A 6 23.80 -4.72 -2.26
C ASP A 6 23.22 -3.37 -1.82
N TYR A 7 22.62 -3.31 -0.62
CA TYR A 7 22.06 -2.07 -0.08
C TYR A 7 23.03 -1.43 0.92
N TYR A 8 23.44 -0.21 0.61
CA TYR A 8 24.20 0.61 1.54
C TYR A 8 23.25 1.34 2.48
N PHE A 9 23.28 0.97 3.76
CA PHE A 9 22.67 1.74 4.83
C PHE A 9 23.70 2.75 5.29
N MET A 10 23.92 3.80 4.47
CA MET A 10 24.64 4.93 5.00
C MET A 10 23.79 5.55 6.11
N THR A 11 24.20 5.34 7.34
CA THR A 11 24.07 6.36 8.36
C THR A 11 24.63 7.63 7.73
N TYR A 12 23.87 8.73 7.69
CA TYR A 12 24.27 10.03 7.13
C TYR A 12 25.44 10.62 7.96
N LYS A 13 26.59 9.97 7.96
CA LYS A 13 27.81 10.43 8.60
C LYS A 13 28.72 10.89 7.48
N GLU A 14 28.63 12.19 7.24
CA GLU A 14 29.69 13.07 6.75
C GLU A 14 30.44 12.58 5.51
N ASN A 15 30.29 13.36 4.42
CA ASN A 15 31.10 13.39 3.19
C ASN A 15 30.42 12.83 1.93
N TYR A 16 29.39 13.53 1.46
CA TYR A 16 28.83 13.35 0.10
C TYR A 16 29.15 14.51 -0.85
N LYS A 17 30.27 15.22 -0.67
CA LYS A 17 30.66 16.31 -1.57
C LYS A 17 31.61 15.92 -2.70
N ASP A 18 32.35 14.81 -2.61
CA ASP A 18 33.49 14.59 -3.52
C ASP A 18 33.50 13.30 -4.37
N TYR A 19 32.49 12.44 -4.33
CA TYR A 19 32.52 11.19 -5.11
C TYR A 19 31.60 11.21 -6.33
N LYS A 20 32.12 11.75 -7.44
CA LYS A 20 31.66 11.43 -8.80
C LYS A 20 32.41 10.21 -9.34
N LEU A 21 32.20 8.99 -8.83
CA LEU A 21 32.67 7.77 -9.51
C LEU A 21 31.79 6.56 -9.15
N PRO A 22 31.59 5.60 -10.08
CA PRO A 22 30.93 4.34 -9.79
C PRO A 22 31.83 3.53 -8.85
N LEU A 23 31.44 3.44 -7.58
CA LEU A 23 32.21 2.74 -6.56
C LEU A 23 32.33 1.25 -6.93
N LYS A 24 33.56 0.81 -7.18
CA LYS A 24 33.88 -0.58 -7.54
C LYS A 24 33.49 -1.53 -6.39
N ARG A 25 32.90 -2.67 -6.78
CA ARG A 25 32.42 -3.83 -5.99
C ARG A 25 33.34 -4.35 -4.86
N TYR A 26 34.59 -3.92 -4.79
CA TYR A 26 35.65 -4.49 -3.94
C TYR A 26 35.69 -3.96 -2.50
N TYR A 27 34.96 -2.88 -2.17
CA TYR A 27 34.98 -2.30 -0.82
C TYR A 27 33.83 -2.78 0.10
N TYR A 28 32.95 -3.66 -0.38
CA TYR A 28 31.73 -4.03 0.34
C TYR A 28 31.86 -5.25 1.24
N ASP A 29 32.76 -6.19 0.93
CA ASP A 29 32.85 -7.44 1.69
C ASP A 29 33.45 -7.23 3.11
N ASP A 30 34.32 -6.23 3.28
CA ASP A 30 34.91 -5.88 4.59
C ASP A 30 33.95 -5.10 5.50
N LEU A 31 32.88 -4.53 4.94
CA LEU A 31 31.85 -3.78 5.66
C LEU A 31 30.53 -4.55 5.79
N LEU A 32 30.44 -5.76 5.23
CA LEU A 32 29.25 -6.60 5.26
C LEU A 32 28.98 -7.07 6.69
N SER A 33 27.91 -6.53 7.29
CA SER A 33 27.44 -6.96 8.60
C SER A 33 26.86 -8.37 8.50
N GLU A 34 25.92 -8.57 7.58
CA GLU A 34 25.21 -9.85 7.47
C GLU A 34 24.57 -10.04 6.10
N ASN A 35 24.43 -11.32 5.70
CA ASN A 35 23.60 -11.72 4.58
C ASN A 35 22.18 -12.04 5.06
N PHE A 36 21.20 -11.37 4.48
CA PHE A 36 19.79 -11.62 4.74
C PHE A 36 19.14 -12.45 3.62
N TYR A 37 18.38 -13.43 4.06
CA TYR A 37 17.57 -14.34 3.26
C TYR A 37 16.24 -14.54 4.01
N GLY A 38 15.17 -14.88 3.30
CA GLY A 38 13.83 -15.05 3.87
C GLY A 38 12.79 -14.15 3.22
N THR A 39 11.66 -13.98 3.92
CA THR A 39 10.60 -13.00 3.66
C THR A 39 11.00 -11.60 4.08
N PHE A 40 10.30 -10.59 3.57
CA PHE A 40 10.48 -9.21 4.03
C PHE A 40 10.30 -9.08 5.56
N LYS A 41 9.33 -9.78 6.12
CA LYS A 41 9.08 -9.81 7.57
C LYS A 41 10.25 -10.40 8.36
N GLU A 42 10.70 -11.60 7.99
CA GLU A 42 11.86 -12.26 8.63
C GLU A 42 13.12 -11.39 8.54
N ILE A 43 13.29 -10.69 7.43
CA ILE A 43 14.37 -9.73 7.25
C ILE A 43 14.22 -8.55 8.22
N CYS A 44 13.04 -7.94 8.33
CA CYS A 44 12.79 -6.87 9.30
C CYS A 44 13.04 -7.32 10.74
N GLU A 45 12.58 -8.52 11.12
CA GLU A 45 12.81 -9.09 12.45
C GLU A 45 14.30 -9.27 12.75
N ARG A 46 15.09 -9.79 11.80
CA ARG A 46 16.54 -9.94 11.98
C ARG A 46 17.27 -8.60 12.06
N VAL A 47 16.88 -7.62 11.25
CA VAL A 47 17.44 -6.26 11.28
C VAL A 47 17.20 -5.58 12.63
N LYS A 48 16.07 -5.83 13.30
CA LYS A 48 15.82 -5.31 14.66
C LYS A 48 16.77 -5.90 15.70
N GLY A 49 17.18 -7.15 15.51
CA GLY A 49 18.06 -7.87 16.44
C GLY A 49 19.55 -7.66 16.20
N SER A 50 19.96 -7.01 15.11
CA SER A 50 21.37 -6.84 14.75
C SER A 50 22.03 -5.68 15.50
N GLU A 51 23.26 -5.87 15.98
CA GLU A 51 24.06 -4.78 16.55
C GLU A 51 24.53 -3.82 15.45
N ASP A 52 24.25 -2.54 15.65
CA ASP A 52 24.40 -1.48 14.67
C ASP A 52 25.86 -1.22 14.27
N ARG A 53 26.25 -1.73 13.09
CA ARG A 53 27.18 -1.08 12.13
C ARG A 53 27.44 -1.97 10.90
N GLY A 54 26.93 -1.56 9.73
CA GLY A 54 27.51 -1.93 8.43
C GLY A 54 26.51 -2.21 7.31
N TYR A 55 27.03 -2.83 6.24
CA TYR A 55 26.38 -3.10 4.97
C TYR A 55 25.54 -4.36 5.05
N PHE A 56 24.31 -4.31 4.55
CA PHE A 56 23.42 -5.46 4.50
C PHE A 56 23.24 -5.90 3.06
N ARG A 57 23.52 -7.18 2.83
CA ARG A 57 23.35 -7.81 1.52
C ARG A 57 22.10 -8.66 1.55
N PHE A 58 21.13 -8.29 0.73
CA PHE A 58 19.92 -9.09 0.57
C PHE A 58 20.14 -9.99 -0.63
N ALA A 59 20.22 -11.30 -0.40
CA ALA A 59 19.98 -12.21 -1.51
C ALA A 59 18.55 -12.01 -1.98
N GLY A 60 18.29 -12.19 -3.29
CA GLY A 60 16.90 -12.20 -3.77
C GLY A 60 16.04 -13.03 -2.82
N LEU A 61 14.93 -12.44 -2.36
CA LEU A 61 14.10 -13.02 -1.30
C LEU A 61 13.86 -14.49 -1.62
N SER A 62 14.16 -15.36 -0.67
CA SER A 62 14.09 -16.81 -0.85
C SER A 62 12.64 -17.30 -0.77
N GLN A 63 11.73 -16.59 -1.44
CA GLN A 63 10.34 -16.96 -1.61
C GLN A 63 9.94 -16.96 -3.07
N ASN A 64 9.13 -17.96 -3.40
CA ASN A 64 8.27 -17.90 -4.57
C ASN A 64 7.17 -16.88 -4.28
N THR A 65 7.43 -15.60 -4.57
CA THR A 65 6.34 -14.63 -4.70
C THR A 65 5.42 -15.11 -5.81
N ILE A 66 4.16 -14.68 -5.80
CA ILE A 66 3.21 -14.94 -6.89
C ILE A 66 3.69 -14.13 -8.10
N LYS A 67 4.61 -14.73 -8.87
CA LYS A 67 5.16 -14.16 -10.12
C LYS A 67 4.09 -14.12 -11.21
N GLY A 68 3.09 -14.99 -11.09
CA GLY A 68 1.99 -15.13 -12.03
C GLY A 68 0.78 -14.25 -11.71
N SER A 69 -0.26 -14.45 -12.52
CA SER A 69 -1.60 -13.96 -12.20
C SER A 69 -2.47 -15.15 -11.81
N GLU A 70 -3.26 -14.97 -10.76
CA GLU A 70 -4.24 -15.95 -10.32
C GLU A 70 -5.56 -15.69 -11.07
N LYS A 71 -6.18 -16.75 -11.60
CA LYS A 71 -7.51 -16.62 -12.22
C LYS A 71 -8.54 -16.42 -11.11
N TYR A 72 -9.53 -15.60 -11.38
CA TYR A 72 -10.63 -15.40 -10.45
C TYR A 72 -11.99 -15.38 -11.15
N ASP A 73 -13.00 -15.62 -10.33
CA ASP A 73 -14.42 -15.44 -10.65
C ASP A 73 -15.10 -14.77 -9.45
N PHE A 74 -15.28 -13.45 -9.54
CA PHE A 74 -15.92 -12.66 -8.48
C PHE A 74 -17.00 -11.79 -9.12
N PHE A 75 -18.20 -11.79 -8.53
CA PHE A 75 -19.35 -11.02 -9.03
C PHE A 75 -19.63 -11.20 -10.53
N ASN A 76 -19.52 -12.45 -11.03
CA ASN A 76 -19.64 -12.81 -12.45
C ASN A 76 -18.62 -12.11 -13.37
N VAL A 77 -17.45 -11.79 -12.83
CA VAL A 77 -16.30 -11.29 -13.57
C VAL A 77 -15.20 -12.31 -13.54
N HIS A 78 -14.90 -12.88 -14.71
CA HIS A 78 -13.74 -13.73 -14.91
C HIS A 78 -12.54 -12.87 -15.25
N GLY A 79 -11.45 -13.05 -14.51
CA GLY A 79 -10.25 -12.24 -14.70
C GLY A 79 -8.99 -12.90 -14.18
N ARG A 80 -7.94 -12.07 -14.10
CA ARG A 80 -6.62 -12.46 -13.60
C ARG A 80 -6.10 -11.36 -12.68
N ALA A 81 -5.70 -11.74 -11.46
CA ALA A 81 -5.14 -10.81 -10.48
C ALA A 81 -3.64 -11.10 -10.29
N LYS A 82 -2.81 -10.08 -10.56
CA LYS A 82 -1.36 -10.16 -10.33
C LYS A 82 -1.07 -10.08 -8.84
N GLY A 83 -0.26 -11.01 -8.33
CA GLY A 83 0.05 -11.07 -6.90
C GLY A 83 -1.07 -11.68 -6.04
N GLY A 84 -1.99 -12.43 -6.66
CA GLY A 84 -3.10 -13.09 -5.96
C GLY A 84 -4.41 -12.29 -5.97
N CYS A 85 -5.49 -12.97 -5.60
CA CYS A 85 -6.83 -12.39 -5.58
C CYS A 85 -7.17 -11.60 -4.30
N TYR A 86 -6.39 -11.76 -3.24
CA TYR A 86 -6.61 -11.13 -1.94
C TYR A 86 -5.41 -10.26 -1.58
N PHE A 87 -5.65 -9.19 -0.82
CA PHE A 87 -4.59 -8.37 -0.29
C PHE A 87 -3.83 -9.12 0.81
N ASP A 88 -2.51 -9.17 0.61
CA ASP A 88 -1.52 -9.67 1.55
C ASP A 88 -0.35 -8.68 1.54
N LEU A 89 -0.09 -8.07 2.71
CA LEU A 89 0.93 -7.05 2.85
C LEU A 89 2.34 -7.63 2.69
N ASP A 90 2.59 -8.83 3.22
CA ASP A 90 3.91 -9.47 3.16
C ASP A 90 4.22 -9.86 1.71
N GLU A 91 3.26 -10.45 1.00
CA GLU A 91 3.41 -10.76 -0.43
C GLU A 91 3.56 -9.49 -1.28
N LEU A 92 2.83 -8.42 -0.98
CA LEU A 92 2.97 -7.13 -1.67
C LEU A 92 4.40 -6.59 -1.53
N MET A 93 4.93 -6.57 -0.30
CA MET A 93 6.29 -6.10 -0.02
C MET A 93 7.34 -7.00 -0.66
N ASN A 94 7.15 -8.34 -0.60
CA ASN A 94 8.07 -9.30 -1.22
C ASN A 94 8.13 -9.11 -2.74
N ARG A 95 6.97 -9.02 -3.41
CA ARG A 95 6.88 -8.81 -4.86
C ARG A 95 7.54 -7.50 -5.28
N TYR A 96 7.39 -6.45 -4.49
CA TYR A 96 7.99 -5.18 -4.79
C TYR A 96 9.51 -5.17 -4.59
N LEU A 97 9.99 -5.75 -3.48
CA LEU A 97 11.43 -5.88 -3.25
C LEU A 97 12.07 -6.68 -4.39
N ASN A 98 11.45 -7.79 -4.81
CA ASN A 98 11.90 -8.55 -5.99
C ASN A 98 11.92 -7.71 -7.28
N LYS A 99 10.92 -6.85 -7.51
CA LYS A 99 10.92 -5.93 -8.66
C LYS A 99 12.09 -4.95 -8.62
N VAL A 100 12.40 -4.39 -7.45
CA VAL A 100 13.53 -3.46 -7.30
C VAL A 100 14.88 -4.18 -7.45
N MET A 101 15.00 -5.41 -6.95
CA MET A 101 16.14 -6.28 -7.21
C MET A 101 16.36 -6.47 -8.72
N ASP A 102 15.31 -6.83 -9.46
CA ASP A 102 15.39 -7.03 -10.91
C ASP A 102 15.84 -5.73 -11.62
N VAL A 103 15.30 -4.57 -11.23
CA VAL A 103 15.70 -3.28 -11.82
C VAL A 103 17.18 -2.98 -11.56
N TYR A 104 17.63 -3.13 -10.32
CA TYR A 104 19.02 -2.91 -9.93
C TYR A 104 19.98 -3.83 -10.69
N MET A 105 19.62 -5.11 -10.81
CA MET A 105 20.48 -6.12 -11.44
C MET A 105 20.54 -6.01 -12.96
N TYR A 106 19.44 -5.61 -13.60
CA TYR A 106 19.31 -5.62 -15.07
C TYR A 106 19.37 -4.23 -15.71
N GLY A 107 19.52 -3.18 -14.92
CA GLY A 107 19.84 -1.83 -15.38
C GLY A 107 18.80 -1.22 -16.32
N ASN A 108 17.50 -1.47 -16.12
CA ASN A 108 16.45 -0.94 -16.99
C ASN A 108 16.41 0.61 -16.91
N PRO A 109 16.82 1.35 -17.96
CA PRO A 109 16.98 2.80 -17.93
C PRO A 109 15.70 3.59 -17.66
N LEU A 110 14.53 3.01 -17.98
CA LEU A 110 13.23 3.67 -17.86
C LEU A 110 12.75 3.86 -16.41
N ILE A 111 13.43 3.23 -15.44
CA ILE A 111 13.07 3.29 -14.01
C ILE A 111 14.01 4.19 -13.21
N TYR A 112 15.11 4.69 -13.81
CA TYR A 112 16.05 5.63 -13.17
C TYR A 112 15.46 7.04 -12.91
N ARG A 113 14.21 7.30 -13.30
CA ARG A 113 13.46 8.50 -12.86
C ARG A 113 12.76 8.34 -11.51
N ILE A 114 12.92 7.18 -10.90
CA ILE A 114 12.51 6.90 -9.53
C ILE A 114 13.77 7.05 -8.67
N ASP A 115 14.00 8.26 -8.16
CA ASP A 115 15.02 8.54 -7.13
C ASP A 115 14.79 7.64 -5.89
N PRO A 116 15.84 7.26 -5.14
CA PRO A 116 16.02 5.91 -4.65
C PRO A 116 14.96 5.55 -3.61
N TYR A 117 14.10 4.58 -3.94
CA TYR A 117 13.48 3.75 -2.91
C TYR A 117 14.58 2.94 -2.24
N ASN A 118 15.32 3.61 -1.35
CA ASN A 118 16.24 2.98 -0.44
C ASN A 118 15.44 2.09 0.53
N PHE A 119 16.06 1.08 1.11
CA PHE A 119 15.39 0.13 1.99
C PHE A 119 14.64 0.81 3.17
N TYR A 120 15.05 2.02 3.58
CA TYR A 120 14.33 2.85 4.55
C TYR A 120 12.89 3.15 4.10
N HIS A 121 12.67 3.46 2.82
CA HIS A 121 11.32 3.68 2.29
C HIS A 121 10.46 2.41 2.36
N PHE A 122 11.05 1.24 2.16
CA PHE A 122 10.35 -0.03 2.28
C PHE A 122 9.95 -0.31 3.72
N ILE A 123 10.86 -0.14 4.67
CA ILE A 123 10.58 -0.27 6.10
C ILE A 123 9.45 0.68 6.51
N PHE A 124 9.55 1.96 6.14
CA PHE A 124 8.54 2.96 6.50
C PHE A 124 7.18 2.60 5.91
N THR A 125 7.14 2.20 4.64
CA THR A 125 5.91 1.79 3.97
C THR A 125 5.32 0.55 4.64
N TYR A 126 6.14 -0.46 4.96
CA TYR A 126 5.67 -1.66 5.66
C TYR A 126 5.11 -1.32 7.04
N ALA A 127 5.86 -0.58 7.85
CA ALA A 127 5.42 -0.14 9.18
C ALA A 127 4.09 0.61 9.15
N TYR A 128 3.99 1.57 8.23
CA TYR A 128 2.80 2.37 8.03
C TYR A 128 1.61 1.48 7.62
N GLN A 129 1.80 0.60 6.64
CA GLN A 129 0.73 -0.27 6.14
C GLN A 129 0.29 -1.28 7.21
N THR A 130 1.22 -1.84 7.98
CA THR A 130 0.91 -2.70 9.13
C THR A 130 0.04 -1.96 10.14
N ALA A 131 0.40 -0.73 10.50
CA ALA A 131 -0.42 0.09 11.40
C ALA A 131 -1.82 0.36 10.83
N PHE A 132 -1.88 0.75 9.56
CA PHE A 132 -3.12 1.01 8.86
C PHE A 132 -4.04 -0.22 8.87
N ILE A 133 -3.53 -1.39 8.47
CA ILE A 133 -4.28 -2.64 8.43
C ILE A 133 -4.70 -3.09 9.84
N ASN A 134 -3.81 -3.01 10.84
CA ASN A 134 -4.15 -3.35 12.22
C ASN A 134 -5.29 -2.47 12.76
N ARG A 135 -5.26 -1.17 12.45
CA ARG A 135 -6.36 -0.26 12.78
C ARG A 135 -7.67 -0.72 12.14
N LEU A 136 -7.67 -1.07 10.85
CA LEU A 136 -8.88 -1.58 10.20
C LEU A 136 -9.37 -2.89 10.83
N LEU A 137 -8.46 -3.81 11.14
CA LEU A 137 -8.81 -5.10 11.75
C LEU A 137 -9.40 -4.93 13.16
N SER A 138 -9.06 -3.85 13.86
CA SER A 138 -9.57 -3.51 15.19
C SER A 138 -10.99 -2.95 15.20
N ASN A 139 -11.57 -2.62 14.04
CA ASN A 139 -12.96 -2.20 13.94
C ASN A 139 -13.93 -3.30 14.41
N ASP A 140 -14.95 -2.90 15.16
CA ASP A 140 -16.00 -3.80 15.62
C ASP A 140 -16.97 -4.19 14.48
N ALA A 141 -17.27 -5.49 14.38
CA ALA A 141 -18.11 -6.02 13.31
C ALA A 141 -19.59 -5.65 13.47
N ALA A 142 -20.12 -5.66 14.69
CA ALA A 142 -21.53 -5.35 14.94
C ALA A 142 -21.81 -3.86 14.72
N GLU A 143 -20.90 -2.98 15.13
CA GLU A 143 -20.97 -1.56 14.84
C GLU A 143 -20.90 -1.28 13.33
N PHE A 144 -20.01 -1.96 12.62
CA PHE A 144 -19.89 -1.84 11.17
C PHE A 144 -21.16 -2.29 10.44
N ASP A 145 -21.67 -3.48 10.75
CA ASP A 145 -22.88 -4.02 10.13
C ASP A 145 -24.09 -3.10 10.41
N ASN A 146 -24.23 -2.60 11.64
CA ASN A 146 -25.27 -1.63 12.01
C ASN A 146 -25.13 -0.31 11.23
N ALA A 147 -23.90 0.15 10.95
CA ALA A 147 -23.68 1.35 10.13
C ALA A 147 -24.13 1.12 8.67
N ILE A 148 -23.85 -0.05 8.10
CA ILE A 148 -24.29 -0.43 6.75
C ILE A 148 -25.82 -0.60 6.68
N ASP A 149 -26.45 -1.17 7.71
CA ASP A 149 -27.91 -1.29 7.78
C ASP A 149 -28.60 0.08 7.88
N LYS A 150 -28.11 0.95 8.75
CA LYS A 150 -28.60 2.34 8.86
C LYS A 150 -28.48 3.09 7.53
N LEU A 151 -27.37 2.87 6.80
CA LEU A 151 -27.16 3.46 5.49
C LEU A 151 -28.24 3.01 4.49
N GLN A 152 -28.50 1.70 4.38
CA GLN A 152 -29.53 1.15 3.49
C GLN A 152 -30.94 1.59 3.88
N ILE A 153 -31.21 1.71 5.18
CA ILE A 153 -32.49 2.26 5.68
C ILE A 153 -32.67 3.71 5.25
N LYS A 154 -31.62 4.53 5.37
CA LYS A 154 -31.64 5.96 5.02
C LYS A 154 -31.74 6.20 3.51
N TYR A 155 -31.05 5.40 2.71
CA TYR A 155 -31.03 5.53 1.25
C TYR A 155 -31.70 4.32 0.60
N LYS A 156 -33.04 4.33 0.55
CA LYS A 156 -33.87 3.21 0.06
C LYS A 156 -33.59 2.72 -1.36
N LYS A 157 -32.88 3.50 -2.18
CA LYS A 157 -32.48 3.10 -3.55
C LYS A 157 -31.13 2.37 -3.59
N ILE A 158 -30.45 2.23 -2.45
CA ILE A 158 -29.26 1.39 -2.37
C ILE A 158 -29.69 -0.05 -2.58
N GLN A 159 -29.06 -0.72 -3.55
CA GLN A 159 -29.31 -2.11 -3.88
C GLN A 159 -28.01 -2.89 -3.81
N LYS A 160 -28.05 -4.04 -3.14
CA LYS A 160 -26.97 -5.01 -3.16
C LYS A 160 -26.99 -5.78 -4.48
N ILE A 161 -25.83 -5.95 -5.09
CA ILE A 161 -25.68 -6.74 -6.32
C ILE A 161 -24.75 -7.94 -6.07
N SER A 162 -24.98 -9.02 -6.81
CA SER A 162 -24.10 -10.20 -6.85
C SER A 162 -23.45 -10.41 -8.22
N ASN A 163 -23.82 -9.61 -9.22
CA ASN A 163 -23.34 -9.72 -10.59
C ASN A 163 -23.08 -8.31 -11.18
N LEU A 164 -21.85 -8.04 -11.59
CA LEU A 164 -21.48 -6.74 -12.17
C LEU A 164 -22.08 -6.48 -13.56
N ASP A 165 -22.57 -7.50 -14.27
CA ASP A 165 -23.30 -7.30 -15.52
C ASP A 165 -24.65 -6.62 -15.35
N GLU A 166 -25.30 -6.74 -14.17
CA GLU A 166 -26.58 -6.10 -13.86
C GLU A 166 -26.51 -4.56 -13.87
N VAL A 167 -25.29 -4.03 -13.74
CA VAL A 167 -25.01 -2.60 -13.62
C VAL A 167 -24.06 -2.08 -14.70
N LYS A 168 -23.81 -2.88 -15.74
CA LYS A 168 -23.03 -2.47 -16.90
C LYS A 168 -23.69 -1.30 -17.63
N GLY A 169 -22.90 -0.29 -17.99
CA GLY A 169 -23.36 0.94 -18.63
C GLY A 169 -24.20 1.87 -17.73
N LYS A 170 -24.35 1.54 -16.44
CA LYS A 170 -25.07 2.38 -15.48
C LYS A 170 -24.12 3.26 -14.67
N LYS A 171 -24.67 4.34 -14.11
CA LYS A 171 -23.94 5.41 -13.41
C LYS A 171 -24.56 5.74 -12.07
N GLY A 172 -23.77 6.31 -11.16
CA GLY A 172 -24.19 6.59 -9.80
C GLY A 172 -23.06 6.36 -8.80
N ILE A 173 -23.44 5.98 -7.58
CA ILE A 173 -22.55 5.70 -6.46
C ILE A 173 -22.44 4.18 -6.25
N TYR A 174 -21.23 3.68 -6.04
CA TYR A 174 -20.98 2.31 -5.62
C TYR A 174 -20.33 2.30 -4.24
N ILE A 175 -20.60 1.24 -3.49
CA ILE A 175 -20.04 1.01 -2.16
C ILE A 175 -19.45 -0.39 -2.17
N LEU A 176 -18.13 -0.47 -2.03
CA LEU A 176 -17.41 -1.73 -1.89
C LEU A 176 -17.23 -2.04 -0.42
N ILE A 177 -17.78 -3.17 0.03
CA ILE A 177 -17.75 -3.61 1.43
C ILE A 177 -16.67 -4.66 1.59
N LEU A 178 -15.79 -4.47 2.58
CA LEU A 178 -14.68 -5.35 2.89
C LEU A 178 -14.87 -5.91 4.32
N LYS A 179 -15.65 -6.98 4.47
CA LYS A 179 -16.06 -7.50 5.79
C LYS A 179 -14.90 -7.94 6.68
N LYS A 180 -13.84 -8.51 6.08
CA LYS A 180 -12.60 -8.88 6.80
C LYS A 180 -12.02 -7.70 7.60
N TYR A 181 -12.06 -6.52 7.01
CA TYR A 181 -11.51 -5.26 7.53
C TYR A 181 -12.56 -4.34 8.15
N LYS A 182 -13.86 -4.72 8.11
CA LYS A 182 -14.99 -3.97 8.65
C LYS A 182 -14.96 -2.50 8.21
N VAL A 183 -14.72 -2.31 6.91
CA VAL A 183 -14.71 -1.01 6.25
C VAL A 183 -15.43 -1.10 4.91
N CYS A 184 -15.78 0.06 4.38
CA CYS A 184 -16.27 0.20 3.02
C CYS A 184 -15.55 1.34 2.29
N TYR A 185 -15.66 1.35 0.97
CA TYR A 185 -15.27 2.46 0.14
C TYR A 185 -16.47 2.94 -0.66
N VAL A 186 -16.75 4.23 -0.61
CA VAL A 186 -17.78 4.88 -1.41
C VAL A 186 -17.10 5.56 -2.60
N GLY A 187 -17.56 5.27 -3.80
CA GLY A 187 -17.06 5.96 -4.99
C GLY A 187 -18.17 6.22 -5.99
N GLN A 188 -17.85 7.00 -7.01
CA GLN A 188 -18.80 7.39 -8.05
C GLN A 188 -18.29 7.07 -9.45
N THR A 189 -19.23 6.94 -10.40
CA THR A 189 -18.92 6.80 -11.83
C THR A 189 -19.97 7.54 -12.65
N THR A 190 -19.52 8.24 -13.69
CA THR A 190 -20.39 8.94 -14.65
C THR A 190 -20.85 8.05 -15.79
N ASN A 191 -20.23 6.88 -15.96
CA ASN A 191 -20.31 6.08 -17.17
C ASN A 191 -20.74 4.63 -16.90
N ASP A 192 -19.96 3.89 -16.12
CA ASP A 192 -20.12 2.44 -15.96
C ASP A 192 -19.59 1.99 -14.59
N PHE A 193 -20.44 1.35 -13.79
CA PHE A 193 -20.07 0.76 -12.49
C PHE A 193 -19.08 -0.38 -12.62
N ARG A 194 -19.37 -1.36 -13.50
CA ARG A 194 -18.51 -2.52 -13.72
C ARG A 194 -17.10 -2.08 -14.08
N ARG A 195 -16.96 -1.17 -15.05
CA ARG A 195 -15.65 -0.65 -15.46
C ARG A 195 -14.91 -0.01 -14.28
N ARG A 196 -15.58 0.87 -13.52
CA ARG A 196 -14.93 1.61 -12.44
C ARG A 196 -14.52 0.71 -11.27
N ILE A 197 -15.34 -0.26 -10.91
CA ILE A 197 -15.03 -1.23 -9.86
C ILE A 197 -13.86 -2.13 -10.29
N MET A 198 -13.86 -2.59 -11.54
CA MET A 198 -12.75 -3.37 -12.09
C MET A 198 -11.44 -2.56 -12.17
N GLU A 199 -11.51 -1.24 -12.45
CA GLU A 199 -10.33 -0.36 -12.39
C GLU A 199 -9.68 -0.42 -11.00
N HIS A 200 -10.46 -0.30 -9.92
CA HIS A 200 -9.98 -0.42 -8.54
C HIS A 200 -9.34 -1.79 -8.28
N TRP A 201 -10.01 -2.88 -8.66
CA TRP A 201 -9.48 -4.23 -8.48
C TRP A 201 -8.19 -4.51 -9.24
N SER A 202 -7.98 -3.82 -10.37
CA SER A 202 -6.81 -3.99 -11.25
C SER A 202 -5.65 -3.05 -10.91
N ALA A 203 -5.84 -2.09 -10.00
CA ALA A 203 -4.81 -1.15 -9.62
C ALA A 203 -3.59 -1.88 -9.03
N ASP A 204 -2.39 -1.54 -9.52
CA ASP A 204 -1.09 -2.01 -8.96
C ASP A 204 -0.43 -0.84 -8.22
N ARG A 205 -1.18 -0.21 -7.31
CA ARG A 205 -0.75 0.96 -6.51
C ARG A 205 -0.15 0.52 -5.17
N ALA A 206 0.85 -0.33 -5.20
CA ALA A 206 1.52 -0.85 -4.00
C ALA A 206 2.08 0.25 -3.06
N PHE A 207 2.34 1.46 -3.60
CA PHE A 207 2.94 2.60 -2.89
C PHE A 207 2.04 3.84 -2.82
N ASP A 208 0.83 3.81 -3.39
CA ASP A 208 -0.13 4.87 -3.09
C ASP A 208 -0.85 4.43 -1.83
N ILE A 209 -0.41 5.04 -0.73
CA ILE A 209 -0.43 4.47 0.61
C ILE A 209 -1.84 4.23 1.18
N GLN A 210 -2.94 4.66 0.55
CA GLN A 210 -4.25 4.67 1.21
C GLN A 210 -5.42 4.55 0.23
N GLY A 211 -6.46 3.81 0.64
CA GLY A 211 -7.73 3.71 -0.06
C GLY A 211 -7.99 2.34 -0.67
N ILE A 212 -9.08 2.25 -1.44
CA ILE A 212 -9.60 0.99 -1.99
C ILE A 212 -8.63 0.28 -2.95
N ASP A 213 -7.76 1.02 -3.64
CA ASP A 213 -6.78 0.50 -4.60
C ASP A 213 -5.69 -0.37 -3.94
N THR A 214 -5.59 -0.32 -2.61
CA THR A 214 -4.74 -1.23 -1.82
C THR A 214 -5.26 -2.66 -1.89
N PHE A 215 -6.58 -2.82 -1.90
CA PHE A 215 -7.26 -4.10 -1.80
C PHE A 215 -7.48 -4.74 -3.17
N LYS A 216 -7.61 -6.06 -3.18
CA LYS A 216 -7.82 -6.86 -4.38
C LYS A 216 -9.29 -7.24 -4.53
N VAL A 217 -9.60 -7.81 -5.69
CA VAL A 217 -10.96 -8.26 -6.03
C VAL A 217 -11.58 -9.15 -4.95
N GLY A 218 -10.82 -10.10 -4.41
CA GLY A 218 -11.30 -11.06 -3.41
C GLY A 218 -11.56 -10.45 -2.03
N ASP A 219 -11.02 -9.27 -1.73
CA ASP A 219 -11.31 -8.58 -0.47
C ASP A 219 -12.72 -7.96 -0.47
N THR A 220 -13.29 -7.72 -1.64
CA THR A 220 -14.65 -7.19 -1.77
C THR A 220 -15.65 -8.28 -1.43
N SER A 221 -16.32 -8.14 -0.29
CA SER A 221 -17.31 -9.10 0.21
C SER A 221 -18.71 -8.83 -0.36
N ASP A 222 -19.08 -7.56 -0.48
CA ASP A 222 -20.38 -7.14 -1.00
C ASP A 222 -20.24 -5.84 -1.80
N ILE A 223 -21.15 -5.63 -2.77
CA ILE A 223 -21.22 -4.40 -3.56
C ILE A 223 -22.63 -3.84 -3.43
N LEU A 224 -22.73 -2.57 -3.02
CA LEU A 224 -23.97 -1.82 -3.03
C LEU A 224 -23.94 -0.73 -4.10
N ILE A 225 -25.06 -0.48 -4.75
CA ILE A 225 -25.20 0.47 -5.86
C ILE A 225 -26.35 1.43 -5.57
N TYR A 226 -26.11 2.71 -5.87
CA TYR A 226 -27.13 3.76 -5.85
C TYR A 226 -27.10 4.48 -7.19
N GLU A 227 -28.05 4.17 -8.07
CA GLU A 227 -28.16 4.83 -9.37
C GLU A 227 -28.67 6.27 -9.22
N CYS A 228 -27.95 7.23 -9.81
CA CYS A 228 -28.35 8.64 -9.79
C CYS A 228 -27.79 9.42 -11.00
N PRO A 229 -28.41 10.54 -11.39
CA PRO A 229 -27.92 11.35 -12.51
C PRO A 229 -26.57 12.00 -12.17
N VAL A 230 -25.77 12.27 -13.21
CA VAL A 230 -24.42 12.88 -13.09
C VAL A 230 -24.44 14.16 -12.26
N SER A 231 -25.49 14.99 -12.42
CA SER A 231 -25.67 16.24 -11.69
C SER A 231 -25.81 16.08 -10.17
N LYS A 232 -26.03 14.86 -9.66
CA LYS A 232 -26.19 14.56 -8.23
C LYS A 232 -25.06 13.72 -7.66
N LEU A 233 -24.06 13.35 -8.46
CA LEU A 233 -23.01 12.41 -8.04
C LEU A 233 -22.23 12.94 -6.83
N ASN A 234 -21.60 14.10 -6.95
CA ASN A 234 -20.80 14.69 -5.86
C ASN A 234 -21.62 14.87 -4.58
N ASP A 235 -22.82 15.45 -4.69
CA ASP A 235 -23.72 15.65 -3.56
C ASP A 235 -24.08 14.33 -2.88
N MET A 236 -24.33 13.28 -3.67
CA MET A 236 -24.73 11.99 -3.12
C MET A 236 -23.58 11.21 -2.53
N GLU A 237 -22.42 11.23 -3.17
CA GLU A 237 -21.18 10.67 -2.63
C GLU A 237 -20.88 11.28 -1.27
N GLN A 238 -20.86 12.62 -1.17
CA GLN A 238 -20.58 13.32 0.08
C GLN A 238 -21.61 13.02 1.17
N LYS A 239 -22.91 12.96 0.84
CA LYS A 239 -23.97 12.62 1.80
C LYS A 239 -23.86 11.19 2.31
N ILE A 240 -23.54 10.23 1.42
CA ILE A 240 -23.35 8.82 1.79
C ILE A 240 -22.12 8.69 2.69
N ILE A 241 -20.98 9.27 2.30
CA ILE A 241 -19.76 9.27 3.12
C ILE A 241 -20.03 9.90 4.49
N ALA A 242 -20.66 11.07 4.54
CA ALA A 242 -20.97 11.77 5.80
C ALA A 242 -21.97 11.03 6.70
N SER A 243 -22.66 10.02 6.20
CA SER A 243 -23.56 9.18 7.00
C SER A 243 -22.90 7.96 7.62
N LEU A 244 -21.64 7.70 7.27
CA LEU A 244 -20.84 6.60 7.80
C LEU A 244 -19.84 7.14 8.84
N PRO A 245 -19.63 6.42 9.96
CA PRO A 245 -18.52 6.71 10.86
C PRO A 245 -17.17 6.65 10.12
N ALA A 246 -16.29 7.61 10.41
CA ALA A 246 -15.03 7.77 9.69
C ALA A 246 -14.13 6.52 9.76
N GLN A 247 -14.17 5.75 10.87
CA GLN A 247 -13.39 4.53 11.02
C GLN A 247 -13.82 3.39 10.08
N PHE A 248 -15.06 3.45 9.55
CA PHE A 248 -15.62 2.42 8.68
C PHE A 248 -15.50 2.77 7.19
N THR A 249 -14.80 3.84 6.84
CA THR A 249 -14.63 4.26 5.44
C THR A 249 -13.16 4.40 5.04
N LEU A 250 -12.87 3.92 3.82
CA LEU A 250 -11.59 4.09 3.14
C LEU A 250 -11.50 5.43 2.37
N ASN A 251 -12.54 6.27 2.44
CA ASN A 251 -12.56 7.58 1.81
C ASN A 251 -11.68 8.55 2.61
N TRP A 252 -10.57 8.98 2.02
CA TRP A 252 -9.57 9.78 2.73
C TRP A 252 -9.83 11.29 2.68
N VAL A 253 -10.61 11.76 1.70
CA VAL A 253 -10.97 13.18 1.51
C VAL A 253 -12.41 13.25 1.00
N LYS A 254 -13.15 14.33 1.34
CA LYS A 254 -14.46 14.63 0.74
C LYS A 254 -14.37 14.48 -0.78
N GLY A 255 -15.23 13.64 -1.36
CA GLY A 255 -15.20 13.33 -2.79
C GLY A 255 -15.17 14.58 -3.67
N GLY A 256 -14.26 14.59 -4.64
CA GLY A 256 -14.30 15.48 -5.82
C GLY A 256 -13.30 16.63 -5.89
N GLU A 257 -12.67 17.09 -4.82
CA GLU A 257 -11.75 18.25 -4.87
C GLU A 257 -10.38 17.95 -4.23
N PHE A 258 -9.36 17.92 -5.07
CA PHE A 258 -7.95 17.81 -4.68
C PHE A 258 -7.45 19.16 -4.16
N THR A 259 -7.26 19.25 -2.85
CA THR A 259 -6.03 19.85 -2.34
C THR A 259 -5.37 18.77 -1.50
N ILE A 260 -4.43 18.03 -2.10
CA ILE A 260 -3.46 17.28 -1.31
C ILE A 260 -2.79 18.35 -0.45
N GLN A 261 -3.06 18.37 0.86
CA GLN A 261 -2.06 18.92 1.77
C GLN A 261 -0.83 18.04 1.56
N LYS A 262 0.09 18.53 0.72
CA LYS A 262 1.39 17.93 0.38
C LYS A 262 2.29 17.73 1.60
N GLU A 263 1.74 17.88 2.80
CA GLU A 263 2.41 17.85 4.10
C GLU A 263 2.24 16.48 4.79
N THR A 264 1.26 15.66 4.42
CA THR A 264 1.06 14.31 5.00
C THR A 264 1.47 13.15 4.09
N LEU A 265 1.60 13.40 2.78
CA LEU A 265 2.27 12.48 1.87
C LEU A 265 3.75 12.86 1.83
N PHE A 266 4.58 12.06 2.50
CA PHE A 266 6.04 12.14 2.55
C PHE A 266 6.61 13.32 3.36
N PRO A 267 7.38 13.06 4.44
CA PRO A 267 8.29 14.07 4.99
C PRO A 267 9.48 14.39 4.05
N PHE A 268 9.45 13.94 2.79
CA PHE A 268 10.55 14.04 1.83
C PHE A 268 10.35 15.19 0.83
N LYS A 269 9.86 16.35 1.28
CA LYS A 269 10.09 17.58 0.52
C LYS A 269 11.56 17.96 0.66
N GLU A 270 12.20 18.26 -0.47
CA GLU A 270 13.51 18.90 -0.58
C GLU A 270 13.61 20.02 0.48
N GLY A 271 14.52 19.84 1.45
CA GLY A 271 14.85 20.85 2.47
C GLY A 271 14.31 20.63 3.90
N GLY A 272 13.63 19.52 4.20
CA GLY A 272 13.02 19.30 5.54
C GLY A 272 13.68 18.25 6.44
N MET A 273 14.82 17.69 6.06
CA MET A 273 15.44 16.54 6.76
C MET A 273 16.63 16.91 7.64
N GLU A 274 16.94 18.19 7.85
CA GLU A 274 18.27 18.55 8.35
C GLU A 274 18.43 18.43 9.88
N ASP A 275 17.41 18.68 10.70
CA ASP A 275 17.69 18.88 12.14
C ASP A 275 17.07 17.87 13.13
N ILE A 276 15.97 17.19 12.79
CA ILE A 276 15.29 16.25 13.72
C ILE A 276 15.58 14.78 13.40
N LEU A 277 15.94 14.44 12.15
CA LEU A 277 16.08 13.05 11.69
C LEU A 277 17.45 12.40 11.96
N ILE A 278 18.51 13.20 12.14
CA ILE A 278 19.89 12.68 12.06
C ILE A 278 20.32 11.93 13.33
N ASN A 279 19.75 12.25 14.50
CA ASN A 279 20.22 11.67 15.77
C ASN A 279 19.49 10.38 16.19
N ASP A 280 18.19 10.26 15.89
CA ASP A 280 17.36 9.11 16.30
C ASP A 280 17.29 7.98 15.24
N ILE A 281 17.58 8.27 13.98
CA ILE A 281 17.51 7.31 12.85
C ILE A 281 18.91 7.10 12.27
N LYS A 282 19.87 6.78 13.14
CA LYS A 282 21.23 6.46 12.69
C LYS A 282 21.32 5.05 12.14
N THR A 283 20.32 4.19 12.35
CA THR A 283 20.46 2.76 12.09
C THR A 283 19.14 2.15 11.60
N ALA A 284 19.19 0.97 10.99
CA ALA A 284 18.00 0.29 10.48
C ALA A 284 17.07 -0.17 11.61
N ALA A 285 17.65 -0.61 12.75
CA ALA A 285 16.92 -0.91 13.97
C ALA A 285 16.28 0.35 14.58
N GLY A 286 17.02 1.46 14.66
CA GLY A 286 16.49 2.75 15.10
C GLY A 286 15.36 3.27 14.22
N LEU A 287 15.46 3.06 12.90
CA LEU A 287 14.39 3.37 11.96
C LEU A 287 13.12 2.56 12.24
N LEU A 288 13.26 1.24 12.36
CA LEU A 288 12.15 0.34 12.64
C LEU A 288 11.46 0.78 13.94
N SER A 289 12.23 0.97 15.01
CA SER A 289 11.71 1.45 16.29
C SER A 289 10.99 2.80 16.20
N TYR A 290 11.53 3.75 15.44
CA TYR A 290 10.87 5.03 15.18
C TYR A 290 9.55 4.85 14.42
N ALA A 291 9.54 4.00 13.39
CA ALA A 291 8.34 3.74 12.60
C ALA A 291 7.25 3.06 13.45
N GLU A 292 7.62 2.10 14.29
CA GLU A 292 6.72 1.46 15.25
C GLU A 292 6.14 2.46 16.25
N LYS A 293 6.98 3.30 16.85
CA LYS A 293 6.56 4.34 17.79
C LYS A 293 5.65 5.39 17.13
N LYS A 294 5.98 5.78 15.90
CA LYS A 294 5.23 6.81 15.15
C LYS A 294 3.86 6.33 14.68
N PHE A 295 3.78 5.08 14.24
CA PHE A 295 2.56 4.54 13.63
C PHE A 295 1.78 3.60 14.56
N GLY A 296 2.35 3.20 15.70
CA GLY A 296 1.71 2.30 16.67
C GLY A 296 1.61 0.85 16.20
N ALA A 297 2.45 0.42 15.26
CA ALA A 297 2.53 -0.98 14.81
C ALA A 297 3.71 -1.71 15.44
N SER A 298 3.52 -2.97 15.81
CA SER A 298 4.64 -3.90 15.97
C SER A 298 4.91 -4.51 14.60
N ILE A 299 6.12 -4.25 14.07
CA ILE A 299 6.64 -4.83 12.84
C ILE A 299 7.17 -6.24 13.11
#